data_AF-G4ZMS0-F1
#
_entry.id   AF-G4ZMS0-F1
#
_cell.length_a   1.000
_cell.length_b   1.000
_cell.length_c   1.000
_cell.angle_alpha   90.00
_cell.angle_beta   90.00
_cell.angle_gamma   90.00
#
_symmetry.space_group_name_H-M   'P 1'
#
loop_
_entity.id
_entity.type
_entity.pdbx_description
1 polymer ?
#
loop_
_entity_poly.entity_id
_entity_poly.type
_entity_poly.pdbx_seq_one_letter_code
_entity_poly.pdbx_strand_id
1 'polypeptide(L)'
;MTKWLLRAFQRLKAAWMSLQVELQGSYSVERLQQLHSYSSKTSSRRLVVVLLVAPLPCIVLSLLKDMPPLEPVDAGVKANWVFFVRSWVRYPSLWVDAKQVLATLHCQMSLPMVYPLYIYGFVSLTGTGQVLFVAVLPMVKLITRNWMNRTLRGRDDIKPETIIFTIEIFNALYISSALQSSSSWTSTVTVMALDVVSFWASMVDIAEVFEGMKKIMDKIPQDHPLAHENFIGGLFQSTQVKPMSAFPQIAAQPNSCNPTNPINLDDICDIEKLFSRAERDFFIRKARHVLFITEYVVLMEYAEVVVPILYRLYRVVLFHLPNSVYYPTLTELSISELSSSTLTVLAYSSLEFVSFVFSIIVMKRALGFNPLEQLGFVLETQANSVQTKPIGIFIYVTQMPLVHLGADFSFKFVWMQDNSTH
;
A
#
# COMPACT_ATOMS: atom_id res chain seq x y z
N MET A 1 28.22 4.74 -31.26
CA MET A 1 28.07 4.15 -29.90
C MET A 1 26.89 4.76 -29.13
N THR A 2 26.73 6.09 -29.11
CA THR A 2 25.67 6.83 -28.41
C THR A 2 24.23 6.45 -28.80
N LYS A 3 23.92 6.24 -30.09
CA LYS A 3 22.57 5.83 -30.51
C LYS A 3 22.17 4.42 -30.04
N TRP A 4 23.13 3.51 -29.92
CA TRP A 4 22.87 2.15 -29.43
C TRP A 4 22.64 2.17 -27.92
N LEU A 5 23.46 2.91 -27.17
CA LEU A 5 23.26 3.13 -25.73
C LEU A 5 21.93 3.81 -25.43
N LEU A 6 21.53 4.82 -26.19
CA LEU A 6 20.25 5.50 -26.01
C LEU A 6 19.07 4.55 -26.25
N ARG A 7 19.13 3.72 -27.31
CA ARG A 7 18.10 2.71 -27.59
C ARG A 7 18.07 1.61 -26.52
N ALA A 8 19.23 1.18 -26.03
CA ALA A 8 19.33 0.19 -24.97
C ALA A 8 18.72 0.76 -23.67
N PHE A 9 19.05 1.99 -23.32
CA PHE A 9 18.47 2.71 -22.18
C PHE A 9 16.95 2.89 -22.33
N GLN A 10 16.46 3.27 -23.49
CA GLN A 10 15.02 3.39 -23.76
C GLN A 10 14.29 2.05 -23.64
N ARG A 11 14.89 0.96 -24.13
CA ARG A 11 14.34 -0.40 -23.98
C ARG A 11 14.33 -0.84 -22.52
N LEU A 12 15.39 -0.53 -21.77
CA LEU A 12 15.46 -0.79 -20.33
C LEU A 12 14.42 0.02 -19.57
N LYS A 13 14.28 1.33 -19.85
CA LYS A 13 13.22 2.16 -19.28
C LYS A 13 11.85 1.60 -19.62
N ALA A 14 11.58 1.25 -20.88
CA ALA A 14 10.29 0.67 -21.27
C ALA A 14 10.02 -0.68 -20.58
N ALA A 15 11.02 -1.53 -20.46
CA ALA A 15 10.91 -2.78 -19.71
C ALA A 15 10.64 -2.52 -18.22
N TRP A 16 11.35 -1.57 -17.62
CA TRP A 16 11.16 -1.15 -16.22
C TRP A 16 9.74 -0.64 -15.97
N MET A 17 9.25 0.30 -16.79
CA MET A 17 7.89 0.82 -16.72
C MET A 17 6.86 -0.30 -16.93
N SER A 18 7.14 -1.28 -17.79
CA SER A 18 6.23 -2.42 -18.00
C SER A 18 6.15 -3.36 -16.80
N LEU A 19 7.15 -3.35 -15.91
CA LEU A 19 7.18 -4.16 -14.68
C LEU A 19 6.52 -3.44 -13.50
N GLN A 20 6.37 -2.11 -13.56
CA GLN A 20 5.73 -1.33 -12.51
C GLN A 20 4.21 -1.52 -12.54
N VAL A 21 3.70 -2.17 -11.50
CA VAL A 21 2.27 -2.47 -11.34
C VAL A 21 1.42 -1.21 -11.21
N GLU A 22 1.97 -0.16 -10.60
CA GLU A 22 1.32 1.15 -10.46
C GLU A 22 0.93 1.77 -11.81
N LEU A 23 1.64 1.41 -12.89
CA LEU A 23 1.41 1.93 -14.24
C LEU A 23 0.46 1.06 -15.08
N GLN A 24 -0.19 0.04 -14.50
CA GLN A 24 -1.02 -0.91 -15.27
C GLN A 24 -2.52 -0.81 -14.98
N GLY A 25 -2.95 0.04 -14.05
CA GLY A 25 -4.36 0.18 -13.67
C GLY A 25 -5.01 1.47 -14.16
N SER A 26 -6.33 1.57 -13.99
CA SER A 26 -7.06 2.82 -14.17
C SER A 26 -8.24 2.87 -13.19
N TYR A 27 -8.60 4.06 -12.73
CA TYR A 27 -9.85 4.25 -11.98
C TYR A 27 -11.06 3.83 -12.79
N SER A 28 -12.08 3.25 -12.19
CA SER A 28 -13.42 3.18 -12.80
C SER A 28 -14.11 4.57 -12.82
N VAL A 29 -15.17 4.70 -13.64
CA VAL A 29 -15.94 5.96 -13.68
C VAL A 29 -16.70 6.13 -12.36
N GLU A 30 -17.18 5.03 -11.79
CA GLU A 30 -17.87 4.96 -10.52
C GLU A 30 -16.96 5.43 -9.38
N ARG A 31 -15.71 4.95 -9.32
CA ARG A 31 -14.72 5.38 -8.31
C ARG A 31 -14.40 6.87 -8.44
N LEU A 32 -14.29 7.38 -9.67
CA LEU A 32 -14.08 8.80 -9.90
C LEU A 32 -15.23 9.66 -9.34
N GLN A 33 -16.48 9.26 -9.58
CA GLN A 33 -17.65 9.97 -9.06
C GLN A 33 -17.69 9.96 -7.53
N GLN A 34 -17.33 8.83 -6.91
CA GLN A 34 -17.22 8.72 -5.47
C GLN A 34 -16.12 9.62 -4.90
N LEU A 35 -14.94 9.66 -5.54
CA LEU A 35 -13.84 10.53 -5.13
C LEU A 35 -14.24 12.02 -5.22
N HIS A 36 -14.93 12.43 -6.29
CA HIS A 36 -15.44 13.79 -6.42
C HIS A 36 -16.45 14.14 -5.31
N SER A 37 -17.40 13.24 -5.03
CA SER A 37 -18.37 13.44 -3.93
C SER A 37 -17.69 13.49 -2.56
N TYR A 38 -16.62 12.71 -2.37
CA TYR A 38 -15.84 12.71 -1.14
C TYR A 38 -15.07 14.01 -0.94
N SER A 39 -14.32 14.46 -1.97
CA SER A 39 -13.51 15.68 -1.94
C SER A 39 -14.36 16.92 -1.61
N SER A 40 -15.55 17.04 -2.22
CA SER A 40 -16.47 18.17 -1.97
C SER A 40 -17.04 18.25 -0.54
N LYS A 41 -17.08 17.13 0.20
CA LYS A 41 -17.71 17.06 1.54
C LYS A 41 -16.71 17.00 2.69
N THR A 42 -15.44 16.80 2.39
CA THR A 42 -14.45 16.43 3.42
C THR A 42 -13.62 17.64 3.83
N SER A 43 -13.50 17.85 5.15
CA SER A 43 -12.64 18.90 5.70
C SER A 43 -11.25 18.38 6.05
N SER A 44 -10.24 19.27 6.06
CA SER A 44 -8.85 18.90 6.39
C SER A 44 -8.71 18.28 7.79
N ARG A 45 -9.52 18.72 8.77
CA ARG A 45 -9.50 18.14 10.13
C ARG A 45 -9.98 16.70 10.12
N ARG A 46 -11.06 16.41 9.38
CA ARG A 46 -11.55 15.03 9.22
C ARG A 46 -10.50 14.14 8.59
N LEU A 47 -9.79 14.62 7.56
CA LEU A 47 -8.71 13.85 6.92
C LEU A 47 -7.61 13.47 7.91
N VAL A 48 -7.13 14.40 8.74
CA VAL A 48 -6.10 14.11 9.74
C VAL A 48 -6.58 13.04 10.73
N VAL A 49 -7.83 13.13 11.19
CA VAL A 49 -8.42 12.11 12.08
C VAL A 49 -8.48 10.75 11.40
N VAL A 50 -8.94 10.68 10.16
CA VAL A 50 -9.00 9.43 9.38
C VAL A 50 -7.61 8.80 9.26
N LEU A 51 -6.60 9.58 8.89
CA LEU A 51 -5.23 9.10 8.70
C LEU A 51 -4.60 8.52 9.97
N LEU A 52 -4.93 9.09 11.13
CA LEU A 52 -4.43 8.63 12.43
C LEU A 52 -5.23 7.45 12.98
N VAL A 53 -6.54 7.43 12.78
CA VAL A 53 -7.45 6.45 13.40
C VAL A 53 -7.58 5.18 12.56
N ALA A 54 -7.57 5.27 11.22
CA ALA A 54 -7.72 4.13 10.32
C ALA A 54 -6.83 2.91 10.68
N PRO A 55 -5.54 3.08 11.06
CA PRO A 55 -4.67 1.95 11.39
C PRO A 55 -4.84 1.41 12.82
N LEU A 56 -5.39 2.17 13.77
CA LEU A 56 -5.41 1.79 15.20
C LEU A 56 -6.20 0.51 15.52
N PRO A 57 -7.37 0.25 14.89
CA PRO A 57 -8.10 -1.00 15.10
C PRO A 57 -7.26 -2.25 14.84
N CYS A 58 -6.30 -2.19 13.91
CA CYS A 58 -5.41 -3.31 13.62
C CYS A 58 -4.57 -3.70 14.84
N ILE A 59 -3.94 -2.71 15.49
CA ILE A 59 -3.13 -2.95 16.70
C ILE A 59 -4.01 -3.41 17.85
N VAL A 60 -5.13 -2.72 18.09
CA VAL A 60 -6.02 -3.04 19.22
C VAL A 60 -6.52 -4.48 19.13
N LEU A 61 -6.98 -4.91 17.95
CA LEU A 61 -7.46 -6.27 17.74
C LEU A 61 -6.34 -7.31 17.81
N SER A 62 -5.14 -6.98 17.35
CA SER A 62 -3.97 -7.86 17.45
C SER A 62 -3.54 -8.04 18.91
N LEU A 63 -3.45 -6.95 19.68
CA LEU A 63 -3.13 -7.00 21.11
C LEU A 63 -4.21 -7.72 21.92
N LEU A 64 -5.49 -7.46 21.62
CA LEU A 64 -6.60 -8.12 22.29
C LEU A 64 -6.55 -9.64 22.10
N LYS A 65 -6.10 -10.10 20.92
CA LYS A 65 -5.86 -11.53 20.67
C LYS A 65 -4.71 -12.09 21.50
N ASP A 66 -3.72 -11.29 21.85
CA ASP A 66 -2.53 -11.72 22.61
C ASP A 66 -2.66 -11.53 24.13
N MET A 67 -3.75 -10.93 24.60
CA MET A 67 -4.03 -10.79 26.04
C MET A 67 -4.39 -12.10 26.77
N PRO A 68 -5.18 -13.04 26.21
CA PRO A 68 -5.57 -14.25 26.95
C PRO A 68 -4.33 -15.07 27.34
N PRO A 69 -4.23 -15.49 28.62
CA PRO A 69 -3.02 -16.10 29.15
C PRO A 69 -2.70 -17.42 28.45
N LEU A 70 -1.42 -17.65 28.20
CA LEU A 70 -0.89 -18.93 27.74
C LEU A 70 -0.22 -19.66 28.89
N GLU A 71 -0.29 -20.98 28.82
CA GLU A 71 0.41 -21.87 29.73
C GLU A 71 1.72 -22.36 29.07
N PRO A 72 2.68 -22.85 29.86
CA PRO A 72 3.87 -23.48 29.32
C PRO A 72 3.54 -24.63 28.36
N VAL A 73 4.35 -24.81 27.32
CA VAL A 73 4.10 -25.82 26.26
C VAL A 73 4.14 -27.25 26.84
N ASP A 74 4.95 -27.47 27.87
CA ASP A 74 5.09 -28.71 28.64
C ASP A 74 3.86 -29.05 29.50
N ALA A 75 2.98 -28.08 29.79
CA ALA A 75 1.70 -28.32 30.47
C ALA A 75 0.69 -29.10 29.58
N GLY A 76 1.00 -29.31 28.30
CA GLY A 76 0.24 -30.12 27.37
C GLY A 76 -0.97 -29.43 26.76
N VAL A 77 -1.63 -30.14 25.84
CA VAL A 77 -2.71 -29.61 24.97
C VAL A 77 -3.93 -29.14 25.76
N LYS A 78 -4.28 -29.85 26.85
CA LYS A 78 -5.44 -29.53 27.68
C LYS A 78 -5.28 -28.21 28.43
N ALA A 79 -4.08 -27.94 28.96
CA ALA A 79 -3.77 -26.66 29.61
C ALA A 79 -3.73 -25.52 28.58
N ASN A 80 -3.25 -25.81 27.37
CA ASN A 80 -3.11 -24.84 26.28
C ASN A 80 -4.37 -24.67 25.39
N TRP A 81 -5.58 -24.97 25.89
CA TRP A 81 -6.81 -24.81 25.09
C TRP A 81 -7.02 -23.36 24.62
N VAL A 82 -6.55 -22.36 25.40
CA VAL A 82 -6.62 -20.94 25.06
C VAL A 82 -5.82 -20.61 23.80
N PHE A 83 -4.66 -21.26 23.59
CA PHE A 83 -3.87 -21.13 22.37
C PHE A 83 -4.68 -21.54 21.13
N PHE A 84 -5.41 -22.67 21.22
CA PHE A 84 -6.27 -23.10 20.14
C PHE A 84 -7.42 -22.13 19.92
N VAL A 85 -8.10 -21.68 20.97
CA VAL A 85 -9.16 -20.68 20.80
C VAL A 85 -8.63 -19.41 20.16
N ARG A 86 -7.49 -18.86 20.61
CA ARG A 86 -6.81 -17.70 19.98
C ARG A 86 -6.48 -17.93 18.50
N SER A 87 -6.00 -19.13 18.17
CA SER A 87 -5.63 -19.51 16.80
C SER A 87 -6.84 -19.67 15.88
N TRP A 88 -7.95 -20.15 16.43
CA TRP A 88 -9.20 -20.42 15.71
C TRP A 88 -10.23 -19.28 15.79
N VAL A 89 -10.00 -18.24 16.60
CA VAL A 89 -10.83 -17.01 16.62
C VAL A 89 -10.84 -16.44 15.21
N ARG A 90 -12.04 -16.48 14.63
CA ARG A 90 -12.31 -16.17 13.25
C ARG A 90 -12.79 -14.73 13.16
N TYR A 91 -11.99 -13.82 12.59
CA TYR A 91 -12.45 -12.45 12.39
C TYR A 91 -13.54 -12.47 11.30
N PRO A 92 -14.78 -12.05 11.60
CA PRO A 92 -15.88 -12.09 10.64
C PRO A 92 -15.56 -11.29 9.36
N SER A 93 -14.79 -10.21 9.49
CA SER A 93 -14.36 -9.37 8.36
C SER A 93 -13.44 -10.10 7.37
N LEU A 94 -12.62 -11.06 7.82
CA LEU A 94 -11.82 -11.93 6.92
C LEU A 94 -12.68 -12.78 5.99
N TRP A 95 -13.93 -13.05 6.35
CA TRP A 95 -14.84 -13.91 5.58
C TRP A 95 -15.74 -13.17 4.60
N VAL A 96 -16.03 -11.90 4.87
CA VAL A 96 -16.80 -11.04 3.96
C VAL A 96 -16.09 -10.92 2.60
N ASP A 97 -14.75 -10.96 2.61
CA ASP A 97 -13.91 -10.93 1.41
C ASP A 97 -13.34 -12.31 1.03
N ALA A 98 -13.98 -13.42 1.42
CA ALA A 98 -13.43 -14.77 1.25
C ALA A 98 -12.93 -15.07 -0.18
N LYS A 99 -13.62 -14.60 -1.22
CA LYS A 99 -13.18 -14.77 -2.63
C LYS A 99 -11.90 -14.00 -2.96
N GLN A 100 -11.71 -12.81 -2.39
CA GLN A 100 -10.51 -12.00 -2.58
C GLN A 100 -9.36 -12.54 -1.73
N VAL A 101 -9.64 -12.91 -0.49
CA VAL A 101 -8.69 -13.58 0.40
C VAL A 101 -8.20 -14.86 -0.24
N LEU A 102 -9.08 -15.74 -0.74
CA LEU A 102 -8.69 -16.99 -1.45
C LEU A 102 -7.80 -16.73 -2.66
N ALA A 103 -8.11 -15.70 -3.46
CA ALA A 103 -7.31 -15.36 -4.62
C ALA A 103 -5.88 -14.93 -4.22
N THR A 104 -5.73 -14.11 -3.19
CA THR A 104 -4.42 -13.64 -2.71
C THR A 104 -3.78 -14.55 -1.65
N LEU A 105 -4.49 -15.57 -1.17
CA LEU A 105 -4.07 -16.43 -0.05
C LEU A 105 -2.74 -17.11 -0.35
N HIS A 106 -2.56 -17.60 -1.59
CA HIS A 106 -1.34 -18.29 -1.98
C HIS A 106 -0.12 -17.36 -1.88
N CYS A 107 -0.29 -16.09 -2.27
CA CYS A 107 0.76 -15.09 -2.15
C CYS A 107 1.01 -14.74 -0.67
N GLN A 108 -0.07 -14.48 0.09
CA GLN A 108 0.00 -14.13 1.51
C GLN A 108 0.61 -15.25 2.38
N MET A 109 0.40 -16.52 2.04
CA MET A 109 0.99 -17.66 2.74
C MET A 109 2.43 -17.93 2.29
N SER A 110 2.79 -17.59 1.05
CA SER A 110 4.17 -17.73 0.55
C SER A 110 5.14 -16.69 1.09
N LEU A 111 4.71 -15.43 1.29
CA LEU A 111 5.58 -14.36 1.77
C LEU A 111 6.21 -14.69 3.14
N PRO A 112 5.48 -15.20 4.14
CA PRO A 112 6.07 -15.66 5.38
C PRO A 112 7.09 -16.79 5.26
N MET A 113 7.18 -17.48 4.13
CA MET A 113 8.26 -18.44 3.85
C MET A 113 9.43 -17.79 3.10
N VAL A 114 9.12 -16.88 2.17
CA VAL A 114 10.13 -16.13 1.40
C VAL A 114 10.97 -15.23 2.31
N TYR A 115 10.36 -14.51 3.25
CA TYR A 115 11.07 -13.56 4.10
C TYR A 115 12.04 -14.22 5.10
N PRO A 116 11.71 -15.32 5.80
CA PRO A 116 12.69 -16.06 6.60
C PRO A 116 13.83 -16.64 5.77
N LEU A 117 13.55 -17.18 4.56
CA LEU A 117 14.61 -17.66 3.67
C LEU A 117 15.54 -16.52 3.22
N TYR A 118 14.97 -15.35 2.94
CA TYR A 118 15.73 -14.13 2.69
C TYR A 118 16.58 -13.75 3.91
N ILE A 119 16.01 -13.72 5.12
CA ILE A 119 16.74 -13.38 6.36
C ILE A 119 17.90 -14.34 6.58
N TYR A 120 17.67 -15.65 6.41
CA TYR A 120 18.71 -16.66 6.48
C TYR A 120 19.84 -16.37 5.49
N GLY A 121 19.51 -16.07 4.22
CA GLY A 121 20.49 -15.68 3.21
C GLY A 121 21.27 -14.42 3.58
N PHE A 122 20.59 -13.40 4.12
CA PHE A 122 21.22 -12.14 4.54
C PHE A 122 22.19 -12.34 5.71
N VAL A 123 21.77 -13.07 6.74
CA VAL A 123 22.59 -13.34 7.95
C VAL A 123 23.75 -14.30 7.65
N SER A 124 23.61 -15.16 6.64
CA SER A 124 24.68 -16.06 6.18
C SER A 124 25.82 -15.35 5.44
N LEU A 125 25.63 -14.09 5.04
CA LEU A 125 26.62 -13.29 4.34
C LEU A 125 27.28 -12.29 5.29
N THR A 126 28.50 -11.83 4.97
CA THR A 126 29.21 -10.79 5.73
C THR A 126 29.77 -9.71 4.82
N GLY A 127 29.90 -8.47 5.32
CA GLY A 127 30.53 -7.35 4.61
C GLY A 127 29.83 -6.98 3.31
N THR A 128 30.58 -6.84 2.21
CA THR A 128 30.03 -6.48 0.89
C THR A 128 28.95 -7.43 0.39
N GLY A 129 29.01 -8.72 0.77
CA GLY A 129 27.98 -9.70 0.42
C GLY A 129 26.60 -9.33 0.96
N GLN A 130 26.52 -8.83 2.19
CA GLN A 130 25.25 -8.36 2.78
C GLN A 130 24.70 -7.17 2.01
N VAL A 131 25.56 -6.20 1.66
CA VAL A 131 25.17 -5.00 0.90
C VAL A 131 24.60 -5.37 -0.48
N LEU A 132 25.25 -6.29 -1.20
CA LEU A 132 24.74 -6.77 -2.48
C LEU A 132 23.42 -7.55 -2.32
N PHE A 133 23.27 -8.32 -1.24
CA PHE A 133 22.07 -9.08 -0.96
C PHE A 133 20.87 -8.18 -0.62
N VAL A 134 21.09 -6.99 -0.05
CA VAL A 134 20.03 -5.98 0.14
C VAL A 134 19.33 -5.65 -1.18
N ALA A 135 20.05 -5.61 -2.31
CA ALA A 135 19.46 -5.34 -3.63
C ALA A 135 18.48 -6.43 -4.13
N VAL A 136 18.48 -7.61 -3.51
CA VAL A 136 17.48 -8.65 -3.77
C VAL A 136 16.10 -8.25 -3.23
N LEU A 137 16.03 -7.40 -2.21
CA LEU A 137 14.77 -6.98 -1.59
C LEU A 137 13.87 -6.21 -2.58
N PRO A 138 14.34 -5.19 -3.32
CA PRO A 138 13.57 -4.58 -4.41
C PRO A 138 13.06 -5.58 -5.45
N MET A 139 13.84 -6.63 -5.77
CA MET A 139 13.44 -7.66 -6.73
C MET A 139 12.31 -8.53 -6.17
N VAL A 140 12.38 -8.92 -4.89
CA VAL A 140 11.31 -9.66 -4.19
C VAL A 140 10.03 -8.82 -4.15
N LYS A 141 10.13 -7.52 -3.80
CA LYS A 141 8.99 -6.59 -3.84
C LYS A 141 8.38 -6.56 -5.24
N LEU A 142 9.19 -6.38 -6.29
CA LEU A 142 8.72 -6.27 -7.67
C LEU A 142 8.04 -7.55 -8.18
N ILE A 143 8.62 -8.71 -7.91
CA ILE A 143 8.03 -10.01 -8.29
C ILE A 143 6.69 -10.20 -7.58
N THR A 144 6.63 -9.91 -6.28
CA THR A 144 5.42 -10.04 -5.47
C THR A 144 4.32 -9.09 -5.95
N ARG A 145 4.65 -7.82 -6.21
CA ARG A 145 3.73 -6.83 -6.81
C ARG A 145 3.13 -7.38 -8.10
N ASN A 146 3.97 -7.86 -9.01
CA ASN A 146 3.54 -8.38 -10.30
C ASN A 146 2.69 -9.65 -10.19
N TRP A 147 3.02 -10.54 -9.26
CA TRP A 147 2.22 -11.73 -9.00
C TRP A 147 0.83 -11.36 -8.47
N MET A 148 0.75 -10.45 -7.50
CA MET A 148 -0.53 -9.98 -6.96
C MET A 148 -1.35 -9.23 -8.02
N ASN A 149 -0.71 -8.42 -8.87
CA ASN A 149 -1.38 -7.74 -9.97
C ASN A 149 -2.04 -8.72 -10.96
N ARG A 150 -1.35 -9.83 -11.30
CA ARG A 150 -1.94 -10.90 -12.13
C ARG A 150 -3.12 -11.58 -11.46
N THR A 151 -3.03 -11.77 -10.15
CA THR A 151 -4.09 -12.37 -9.33
C THR A 151 -5.33 -11.49 -9.25
N LEU A 152 -5.16 -10.17 -9.27
CA LEU A 152 -6.22 -9.17 -9.18
C LEU A 152 -6.66 -8.63 -10.55
N ARG A 153 -6.45 -9.39 -11.64
CA ARG A 153 -6.87 -8.99 -12.99
C ARG A 153 -8.36 -8.64 -13.04
N GLY A 154 -8.68 -7.50 -13.67
CA GLY A 154 -10.04 -7.00 -13.82
C GLY A 154 -10.62 -6.30 -12.59
N ARG A 155 -9.85 -6.16 -11.50
CA ARG A 155 -10.27 -5.44 -10.28
C ARG A 155 -9.31 -4.31 -9.94
N ASP A 156 -9.18 -3.33 -10.85
CA ASP A 156 -8.19 -2.27 -10.72
C ASP A 156 -8.40 -1.41 -9.46
N ASP A 157 -9.64 -1.06 -9.11
CA ASP A 157 -9.96 -0.17 -7.97
C ASP A 157 -9.54 -0.68 -6.58
N ILE A 158 -9.23 -1.98 -6.44
CA ILE A 158 -8.78 -2.59 -5.17
C ILE A 158 -7.30 -3.02 -5.23
N LYS A 159 -6.65 -2.92 -6.39
CA LYS A 159 -5.25 -3.31 -6.54
C LYS A 159 -4.31 -2.50 -5.64
N PRO A 160 -4.37 -1.15 -5.60
CA PRO A 160 -3.41 -0.35 -4.86
C PRO A 160 -3.38 -0.76 -3.38
N GLU A 161 -4.53 -0.70 -2.71
CA GLU A 161 -4.64 -1.08 -1.29
C GLU A 161 -4.26 -2.54 -1.02
N THR A 162 -4.65 -3.49 -1.87
CA THR A 162 -4.35 -4.90 -1.62
C THR A 162 -2.86 -5.18 -1.70
N ILE A 163 -2.22 -4.66 -2.73
CA ILE A 163 -0.81 -4.93 -3.02
C ILE A 163 0.08 -4.22 -1.99
N ILE A 164 -0.18 -2.94 -1.73
CA ILE A 164 0.63 -2.10 -0.85
C ILE A 164 0.57 -2.62 0.59
N PHE A 165 -0.63 -2.76 1.18
CA PHE A 165 -0.72 -3.21 2.57
C PHE A 165 -0.21 -4.63 2.77
N THR A 166 -0.31 -5.51 1.77
CA THR A 166 0.27 -6.86 1.90
C THR A 166 1.79 -6.79 1.92
N ILE A 167 2.39 -6.13 0.92
CA ILE A 167 3.84 -6.14 0.72
C ILE A 167 4.56 -5.33 1.78
N GLU A 168 4.05 -4.14 2.13
CA GLU A 168 4.74 -3.26 3.07
C GLU A 168 4.68 -3.76 4.51
N ILE A 169 3.66 -4.54 4.90
CA ILE A 169 3.66 -5.23 6.19
C ILE A 169 4.79 -6.25 6.26
N PHE A 170 4.91 -7.13 5.28
CA PHE A 170 6.01 -8.08 5.26
C PHE A 170 7.38 -7.41 5.14
N ASN A 171 7.48 -6.33 4.36
CA ASN A 171 8.70 -5.54 4.28
C ASN A 171 9.09 -4.92 5.63
N ALA A 172 8.13 -4.34 6.36
CA ALA A 172 8.38 -3.75 7.68
C ALA A 172 8.85 -4.81 8.70
N LEU A 173 8.28 -6.02 8.64
CA LEU A 173 8.69 -7.17 9.45
C LEU A 173 10.14 -7.57 9.14
N TYR A 174 10.50 -7.60 7.86
CA TYR A 174 11.87 -7.84 7.41
C TYR A 174 12.84 -6.76 7.89
N ILE A 175 12.53 -5.48 7.64
CA ILE A 175 13.35 -4.32 8.06
C ILE A 175 13.60 -4.41 9.57
N SER A 176 12.58 -4.79 10.34
CA SER A 176 12.74 -5.00 11.75
C SER A 176 13.78 -6.09 12.05
N SER A 177 13.60 -7.32 11.57
CA SER A 177 14.49 -8.44 11.93
C SER A 177 15.90 -8.30 11.36
N ALA A 178 16.05 -7.92 10.08
CA ALA A 178 17.34 -7.86 9.40
C ALA A 178 18.21 -6.69 9.90
N LEU A 179 17.64 -5.50 10.09
CA LEU A 179 18.40 -4.34 10.59
C LEU A 179 18.78 -4.48 12.06
N GLN A 180 18.01 -5.22 12.87
CA GLN A 180 18.40 -5.56 14.25
C GLN A 180 19.59 -6.53 14.29
N SER A 181 19.66 -7.47 13.34
CA SER A 181 20.73 -8.48 13.28
C SER A 181 22.02 -8.00 12.58
N SER A 182 21.98 -6.86 11.88
CA SER A 182 23.13 -6.36 11.13
C SER A 182 24.09 -5.59 12.02
N SER A 183 25.36 -6.01 12.06
CA SER A 183 26.43 -5.30 12.75
C SER A 183 26.94 -4.06 11.99
N SER A 184 26.43 -3.78 10.78
CA SER A 184 26.95 -2.73 9.89
C SER A 184 25.90 -1.67 9.54
N TRP A 185 26.18 -0.42 9.91
CA TRP A 185 25.41 0.76 9.49
C TRP A 185 25.29 0.91 7.95
N THR A 186 26.17 0.24 7.19
CA THR A 186 26.21 0.30 5.72
C THR A 186 24.98 -0.35 5.07
N SER A 187 24.49 -1.47 5.59
CA SER A 187 23.28 -2.13 5.03
C SER A 187 22.05 -1.26 5.22
N THR A 188 21.93 -0.64 6.39
CA THR A 188 20.93 0.39 6.72
C THR A 188 20.96 1.54 5.71
N VAL A 189 22.13 2.14 5.49
CA VAL A 189 22.29 3.27 4.56
C VAL A 189 21.96 2.84 3.13
N THR A 190 22.26 1.59 2.77
CA THR A 190 21.95 1.04 1.44
C THR A 190 20.45 0.92 1.22
N VAL A 191 19.69 0.41 2.21
CA VAL A 191 18.21 0.36 2.14
C VAL A 191 17.65 1.77 1.96
N MET A 192 18.08 2.72 2.80
CA MET A 192 17.64 4.11 2.70
C MET A 192 17.94 4.73 1.33
N ALA A 193 19.13 4.47 0.78
CA ALA A 193 19.50 4.98 -0.54
C ALA A 193 18.62 4.39 -1.65
N LEU A 194 18.27 3.10 -1.57
CA LEU A 194 17.38 2.45 -2.52
C LEU A 194 15.96 3.03 -2.45
N ASP A 195 15.46 3.31 -1.25
CA ASP A 195 14.14 3.92 -1.06
C ASP A 195 14.11 5.34 -1.62
N VAL A 196 15.14 6.17 -1.35
CA VAL A 196 15.27 7.53 -1.94
C VAL A 196 15.36 7.50 -3.47
N VAL A 197 16.11 6.56 -4.04
CA VAL A 197 16.22 6.43 -5.51
C VAL A 197 14.88 5.98 -6.10
N SER A 198 14.20 5.03 -5.46
CA SER A 198 12.89 4.54 -5.90
C SER A 198 11.85 5.65 -5.86
N PHE A 199 11.81 6.40 -4.76
CA PHE A 199 10.99 7.59 -4.58
C PHE A 199 11.22 8.62 -5.70
N TRP A 200 12.49 8.96 -5.95
CA TRP A 200 12.85 9.93 -6.97
C TRP A 200 12.41 9.49 -8.37
N ALA A 201 12.60 8.21 -8.71
CA ALA A 201 12.14 7.65 -9.97
C ALA A 201 10.61 7.79 -10.13
N SER A 202 9.84 7.43 -9.10
CA SER A 202 8.37 7.59 -9.10
C SER A 202 7.94 9.06 -9.26
N MET A 203 8.67 10.00 -8.64
CA MET A 203 8.38 11.44 -8.81
C MET A 203 8.66 11.93 -10.23
N VAL A 204 9.75 11.47 -10.86
CA VAL A 204 10.05 11.79 -12.27
C VAL A 204 8.96 11.23 -13.19
N ASP A 205 8.51 9.99 -12.96
CA ASP A 205 7.46 9.37 -13.75
C ASP A 205 6.12 10.14 -13.63
N ILE A 206 5.74 10.54 -12.41
CA ILE A 206 4.55 11.38 -12.19
C ILE A 206 4.68 12.73 -12.89
N ALA A 207 5.85 13.38 -12.81
CA ALA A 207 6.09 14.66 -13.47
C ALA A 207 6.01 14.56 -15.00
N GLU A 208 6.57 13.49 -15.59
CA GLU A 208 6.49 13.22 -17.04
C GLU A 208 5.05 13.00 -17.49
N VAL A 209 4.29 12.19 -16.73
CA VAL A 209 2.87 11.94 -17.01
C VAL A 209 2.06 13.23 -16.89
N PHE A 210 2.37 14.06 -15.90
CA PHE A 210 1.73 15.35 -15.70
C PHE A 210 2.00 16.33 -16.84
N GLU A 211 3.25 16.44 -17.32
CA GLU A 211 3.59 17.31 -18.45
C GLU A 211 2.80 16.92 -19.71
N GLY A 212 2.62 15.62 -19.94
CA GLY A 212 1.79 15.11 -21.04
C GLY A 212 0.31 15.50 -20.91
N MET A 213 -0.21 15.59 -19.69
CA MET A 213 -1.59 16.00 -19.41
C MET A 213 -1.76 17.53 -19.50
N LYS A 214 -0.79 18.29 -19.00
CA LYS A 214 -0.80 19.75 -19.06
C LYS A 214 -0.85 20.27 -20.50
N LYS A 215 -0.11 19.63 -21.42
CA LYS A 215 -0.18 19.94 -22.86
C LYS A 215 -1.59 19.79 -23.46
N ILE A 216 -2.44 18.94 -22.89
CA ILE A 216 -3.84 18.77 -23.31
C ILE A 216 -4.71 19.84 -22.64
N MET A 217 -4.50 20.10 -21.35
CA MET A 217 -5.21 21.14 -20.61
C MET A 217 -4.91 22.54 -21.15
N ASP A 218 -3.71 22.81 -21.64
CA ASP A 218 -3.32 24.09 -22.25
C ASP A 218 -4.06 24.38 -23.56
N LYS A 219 -4.76 23.39 -24.14
CA LYS A 219 -5.66 23.62 -25.30
C LYS A 219 -7.02 24.18 -24.89
N ILE A 220 -7.36 24.18 -23.60
CA ILE A 220 -8.63 24.73 -23.08
C ILE A 220 -8.49 26.27 -23.09
N PRO A 221 -9.41 27.01 -23.74
CA PRO A 221 -9.43 28.47 -23.72
C PRO A 221 -9.52 29.00 -22.29
N GLN A 222 -8.75 30.05 -21.95
CA GLN A 222 -8.69 30.58 -20.57
C GLN A 222 -10.00 31.19 -20.07
N ASP A 223 -10.87 31.58 -21.00
CA ASP A 223 -12.23 32.08 -20.79
C ASP A 223 -13.25 30.96 -20.53
N HIS A 224 -12.86 29.69 -20.67
CA HIS A 224 -13.75 28.54 -20.45
C HIS A 224 -13.82 28.20 -18.94
N PRO A 225 -15.02 27.91 -18.37
CA PRO A 225 -15.19 27.59 -16.94
C PRO A 225 -14.31 26.41 -16.47
N LEU A 226 -14.05 25.44 -17.34
CA LEU A 226 -13.14 24.30 -17.10
C LEU A 226 -11.67 24.67 -16.87
N ALA A 227 -11.21 25.84 -17.31
CA ALA A 227 -9.83 26.30 -17.07
C ALA A 227 -9.61 26.68 -15.59
N HIS A 228 -10.69 26.98 -14.86
CA HIS A 228 -10.66 27.38 -13.45
C HIS A 228 -11.07 26.27 -12.48
N GLU A 229 -11.57 25.14 -12.97
CA GLU A 229 -11.84 23.98 -12.12
C GLU A 229 -10.57 23.19 -11.79
N ASN A 230 -10.54 22.57 -10.60
CA ASN A 230 -9.52 21.58 -10.28
C ASN A 230 -9.64 20.40 -11.25
N PHE A 231 -8.51 19.74 -11.55
CA PHE A 231 -8.42 18.62 -12.49
C PHE A 231 -9.52 17.54 -12.35
N ILE A 232 -9.91 17.23 -11.11
CA ILE A 232 -10.96 16.26 -10.80
C ILE A 232 -12.35 16.76 -11.24
N GLY A 233 -12.64 18.06 -11.10
CA GLY A 233 -13.89 18.69 -11.55
C GLY A 233 -14.04 18.62 -13.06
N GLY A 234 -13.01 19.06 -13.80
CA GLY A 234 -13.02 19.01 -15.26
C GLY A 234 -13.12 17.58 -15.82
N LEU A 235 -12.51 16.60 -15.14
CA LEU A 235 -12.65 15.18 -15.48
C LEU A 235 -14.05 14.64 -15.15
N PHE A 236 -14.63 15.01 -14.01
CA PHE A 236 -15.98 14.64 -13.62
C PHE A 236 -17.00 15.17 -14.63
N GLN A 237 -16.87 16.44 -15.06
CA GLN A 237 -17.78 17.02 -16.03
C GLN A 237 -17.63 16.36 -17.42
N SER A 238 -16.39 16.04 -17.82
CA SER A 238 -16.11 15.32 -19.07
C SER A 238 -16.69 13.90 -19.12
N THR A 239 -16.84 13.24 -17.97
CA THR A 239 -17.41 11.87 -17.87
C THR A 239 -18.94 11.84 -17.79
N GLN A 240 -19.59 12.95 -17.43
CA GLN A 240 -21.07 13.07 -17.40
C GLN A 240 -21.71 13.22 -18.79
N VAL A 241 -20.92 13.54 -19.82
CA VAL A 241 -21.41 13.70 -21.20
C VAL A 241 -21.79 12.32 -21.79
N LYS A 242 -23.07 11.96 -21.73
CA LYS A 242 -23.61 10.73 -22.34
C LYS A 242 -23.45 10.74 -23.87
N PRO A 243 -23.25 9.58 -24.53
CA PRO A 243 -23.32 9.50 -25.98
C PRO A 243 -24.75 9.87 -26.45
N MET A 244 -24.84 10.80 -27.41
CA MET A 244 -26.07 11.35 -27.99
C MET A 244 -27.09 10.31 -28.51
N SER A 245 -26.73 9.02 -28.60
CA SER A 245 -27.64 7.92 -28.96
C SER A 245 -28.54 7.44 -27.81
N ALA A 246 -28.39 7.96 -26.59
CA ALA A 246 -29.14 7.51 -25.40
C ALA A 246 -30.23 8.47 -24.92
N PHE A 247 -30.51 9.56 -25.66
CA PHE A 247 -31.71 10.37 -25.41
C PHE A 247 -32.91 9.64 -26.03
N PRO A 248 -33.88 9.17 -25.23
CA PRO A 248 -35.17 8.80 -25.79
C PRO A 248 -35.72 10.05 -26.49
N GLN A 249 -36.25 9.91 -27.70
CA GLN A 249 -37.04 10.96 -28.31
C GLN A 249 -38.17 11.31 -27.32
N ILE A 250 -38.04 12.44 -26.62
CA ILE A 250 -39.05 12.92 -25.68
C ILE A 250 -40.24 13.38 -26.52
N ALA A 251 -41.18 12.48 -26.76
CA ALA A 251 -42.56 12.85 -27.00
C ALA A 251 -43.06 13.56 -25.73
N ALA A 252 -43.63 14.74 -25.93
CA ALA A 252 -44.03 15.68 -24.90
C ALA A 252 -44.99 15.06 -23.86
N GLN A 253 -44.68 15.23 -22.56
CA GLN A 253 -45.68 15.35 -21.50
C GLN A 253 -45.22 16.38 -20.45
N PRO A 254 -46.05 17.37 -20.11
CA PRO A 254 -45.69 18.43 -19.18
C PRO A 254 -46.01 18.04 -17.73
N ASN A 255 -45.19 18.57 -16.81
CA ASN A 255 -45.45 18.74 -15.37
C ASN A 255 -44.94 17.62 -14.43
N SER A 256 -43.69 17.76 -13.98
CA SER A 256 -43.38 17.88 -12.55
C SER A 256 -41.94 18.37 -12.37
N CYS A 257 -41.77 19.64 -11.98
CA CYS A 257 -40.48 20.19 -11.59
C CYS A 257 -40.20 19.90 -10.11
N ASN A 258 -39.08 19.23 -9.83
CA ASN A 258 -38.34 19.37 -8.59
C ASN A 258 -36.85 19.35 -8.92
N PRO A 259 -36.14 20.50 -8.87
CA PRO A 259 -34.73 20.56 -9.22
C PRO A 259 -33.88 20.51 -7.94
N THR A 260 -33.28 19.36 -7.66
CA THR A 260 -32.10 19.30 -6.79
C THR A 260 -30.93 18.81 -7.63
N ASN A 261 -30.15 19.80 -8.10
CA ASN A 261 -29.01 19.78 -9.01
C ASN A 261 -29.34 19.61 -10.50
N PRO A 262 -29.63 20.72 -11.22
CA PRO A 262 -29.53 20.69 -12.67
C PRO A 262 -28.05 20.76 -13.05
N ILE A 263 -27.51 19.66 -13.56
CA ILE A 263 -26.28 19.75 -14.38
C ILE A 263 -26.67 20.61 -15.58
N ASN A 264 -26.00 21.75 -15.75
CA ASN A 264 -26.37 22.74 -16.76
C ASN A 264 -26.13 22.14 -18.16
N LEU A 265 -27.20 22.01 -18.96
CA LEU A 265 -27.15 21.34 -20.27
C LEU A 265 -26.26 22.10 -21.27
N ASP A 266 -26.11 23.41 -21.05
CA ASP A 266 -25.26 24.29 -21.85
C ASP A 266 -23.76 23.97 -21.67
N ASP A 267 -23.30 23.66 -20.45
CA ASP A 267 -21.90 23.29 -20.18
C ASP A 267 -21.50 21.97 -20.88
N ILE A 268 -22.44 21.02 -20.96
CA ILE A 268 -22.24 19.74 -21.66
C ILE A 268 -22.08 19.98 -23.16
N CYS A 269 -22.87 20.90 -23.73
CA CYS A 269 -22.87 21.20 -25.15
C CYS A 269 -21.61 21.94 -25.61
N ASP A 270 -20.96 22.70 -24.73
CA ASP A 270 -19.72 23.42 -25.03
C ASP A 270 -18.47 22.52 -24.92
N ILE A 271 -18.45 21.52 -24.02
CA ILE A 271 -17.39 20.50 -23.99
C ILE A 271 -17.34 19.67 -25.27
N GLU A 272 -18.50 19.35 -25.86
CA GLU A 272 -18.58 18.63 -27.14
C GLU A 272 -18.05 19.42 -28.32
N LYS A 273 -18.08 20.76 -28.25
CA LYS A 273 -17.50 21.64 -29.27
C LYS A 273 -16.00 21.86 -29.07
N LEU A 274 -15.53 21.81 -27.82
CA LEU A 274 -14.14 22.12 -27.47
C LEU A 274 -13.16 20.98 -27.77
N PHE A 275 -13.61 19.73 -27.65
CA PHE A 275 -12.77 18.55 -27.89
C PHE A 275 -13.46 17.56 -28.82
N SER A 276 -12.70 17.02 -29.79
CA SER A 276 -13.16 15.86 -30.55
C SER A 276 -13.47 14.69 -29.61
N ARG A 277 -14.42 13.82 -29.97
CA ARG A 277 -14.72 12.60 -29.20
C ARG A 277 -13.46 11.77 -28.92
N ALA A 278 -12.53 11.70 -29.88
CA ALA A 278 -11.25 11.01 -29.71
C ALA A 278 -10.34 11.68 -28.66
N GLU A 279 -10.33 13.02 -28.60
CA GLU A 279 -9.56 13.78 -27.62
C GLU A 279 -10.16 13.67 -26.22
N ARG A 280 -11.49 13.69 -26.09
CA ARG A 280 -12.21 13.45 -24.84
C ARG A 280 -11.93 12.05 -24.30
N ASP A 281 -12.06 11.03 -25.13
CA ASP A 281 -11.78 9.65 -24.74
C ASP A 281 -10.32 9.46 -24.34
N PHE A 282 -9.40 10.15 -25.02
CA PHE A 282 -7.98 10.15 -24.65
C PHE A 282 -7.73 10.84 -23.31
N PHE A 283 -8.30 12.03 -23.09
CA PHE A 283 -8.21 12.77 -21.85
C PHE A 283 -8.76 11.97 -20.66
N ILE A 284 -9.98 11.43 -20.80
CA ILE A 284 -10.63 10.64 -19.74
C ILE A 284 -9.80 9.41 -19.38
N ARG A 285 -9.30 8.66 -20.39
CA ARG A 285 -8.44 7.50 -20.15
C ARG A 285 -7.14 7.88 -19.46
N LYS A 286 -6.48 8.94 -19.92
CA LYS A 286 -5.20 9.39 -19.34
C LYS A 286 -5.39 9.91 -17.91
N ALA A 287 -6.46 10.63 -17.65
CA ALA A 287 -6.75 11.22 -16.35
C ALA A 287 -7.15 10.16 -15.30
N ARG A 288 -7.96 9.17 -15.67
CA ARG A 288 -8.27 8.00 -14.83
C ARG A 288 -7.02 7.19 -14.49
N HIS A 289 -6.08 7.11 -15.44
CA HIS A 289 -4.81 6.45 -15.24
C HIS A 289 -3.90 7.22 -14.28
N VAL A 290 -3.84 8.55 -14.40
CA VAL A 290 -3.12 9.43 -13.47
C VAL A 290 -3.65 9.28 -12.04
N LEU A 291 -4.97 9.29 -11.86
CA LEU A 291 -5.58 9.11 -10.54
C LEU A 291 -5.24 7.74 -9.94
N PHE A 292 -5.16 6.69 -10.76
CA PHE A 292 -4.72 5.38 -10.29
C PHE A 292 -3.28 5.40 -9.78
N ILE A 293 -2.37 6.00 -10.55
CA ILE A 293 -0.95 6.13 -10.17
C ILE A 293 -0.83 6.92 -8.87
N THR A 294 -1.55 8.04 -8.74
CA THR A 294 -1.43 8.91 -7.56
C THR A 294 -2.02 8.28 -6.33
N GLU A 295 -3.12 7.53 -6.46
CA GLU A 295 -3.63 6.69 -5.38
C GLU A 295 -2.56 5.71 -4.92
N TYR A 296 -1.94 5.00 -5.88
CA TYR A 296 -0.93 4.00 -5.59
C TYR A 296 0.27 4.59 -4.86
N VAL A 297 0.84 5.69 -5.36
CA VAL A 297 2.01 6.34 -4.74
C VAL A 297 1.68 6.88 -3.37
N VAL A 298 0.60 7.65 -3.20
CA VAL A 298 0.25 8.23 -1.90
C VAL A 298 -0.03 7.16 -0.84
N LEU A 299 -0.66 6.05 -1.25
CA LEU A 299 -0.93 4.95 -0.34
C LEU A 299 0.33 4.15 0.03
N MET A 300 1.27 4.01 -0.91
CA MET A 300 2.57 3.36 -0.67
C MET A 300 3.39 4.14 0.34
N GLU A 301 3.58 5.44 0.11
CA GLU A 301 4.29 6.34 1.03
C GLU A 301 3.64 6.36 2.42
N TYR A 302 2.30 6.40 2.47
CA TYR A 302 1.56 6.33 3.75
C TYR A 302 1.83 5.00 4.47
N ALA A 303 1.84 3.87 3.77
CA ALA A 303 2.10 2.56 4.35
C ALA A 303 3.56 2.44 4.86
N GLU A 304 4.54 2.97 4.13
CA GLU A 304 5.96 2.97 4.51
C GLU A 304 6.22 3.81 5.78
N VAL A 305 5.45 4.87 6.00
CA VAL A 305 5.46 5.62 7.27
C VAL A 305 4.75 4.84 8.39
N VAL A 306 3.51 4.45 8.16
CA VAL A 306 2.60 4.01 9.23
C VAL A 306 2.90 2.59 9.68
N VAL A 307 3.10 1.65 8.76
CA VAL A 307 3.23 0.23 9.08
C VAL A 307 4.41 -0.08 10.02
N PRO A 308 5.62 0.48 9.84
CA PRO A 308 6.72 0.26 10.78
C PRO A 308 6.43 0.82 12.17
N ILE A 309 5.80 1.99 12.27
CA ILE A 309 5.38 2.59 13.54
C ILE A 309 4.39 1.67 14.25
N LEU A 310 3.38 1.17 13.52
CA LEU A 310 2.36 0.30 14.11
C LEU A 310 2.97 -1.01 14.63
N TYR A 311 3.84 -1.63 13.83
CA TYR A 311 4.52 -2.86 14.23
C TYR A 311 5.40 -2.65 15.47
N ARG A 312 6.11 -1.51 15.55
CA ARG A 312 6.91 -1.17 16.72
C ARG A 312 6.07 -0.92 17.96
N LEU A 313 5.00 -0.15 17.83
CA LEU A 313 4.09 0.10 18.95
C LEU A 313 3.53 -1.22 19.50
N TYR A 314 3.08 -2.11 18.62
CA TYR A 314 2.63 -3.44 19.02
C TYR A 314 3.71 -4.23 19.76
N ARG A 315 4.95 -4.31 19.23
CA ARG A 315 6.04 -5.05 19.89
C ARG A 315 6.37 -4.49 21.28
N VAL A 316 6.38 -3.17 21.44
CA VAL A 316 6.62 -2.51 22.73
C VAL A 316 5.53 -2.88 23.73
N VAL A 317 4.26 -2.84 23.33
CA VAL A 317 3.16 -3.25 24.22
C VAL A 317 3.24 -4.74 24.54
N LEU A 318 3.49 -5.58 23.54
CA LEU A 318 3.63 -7.03 23.70
C LEU A 318 4.75 -7.39 24.68
N PHE A 319 5.89 -6.67 24.67
CA PHE A 319 7.00 -6.87 25.60
C PHE A 319 6.57 -6.77 27.08
N HIS A 320 5.60 -5.91 27.38
CA HIS A 320 5.07 -5.72 28.73
C HIS A 320 3.87 -6.62 29.07
N LEU A 321 3.37 -7.41 28.12
CA LEU A 321 2.29 -8.37 28.38
C LEU A 321 2.84 -9.66 29.02
N PRO A 322 2.07 -10.36 29.87
CA PRO A 322 2.50 -11.60 30.52
C PRO A 322 2.94 -12.69 29.54
N ASN A 323 2.33 -12.72 28.35
CA ASN A 323 2.62 -13.70 27.32
C ASN A 323 3.96 -13.47 26.60
N SER A 324 4.66 -12.37 26.84
CA SER A 324 5.96 -12.06 26.22
C SER A 324 7.00 -13.16 26.44
N VAL A 325 6.88 -13.90 27.55
CA VAL A 325 7.74 -15.05 27.90
C VAL A 325 7.70 -16.19 26.89
N TYR A 326 6.66 -16.27 26.06
CA TYR A 326 6.50 -17.32 25.04
C TYR A 326 7.01 -16.89 23.66
N TYR A 327 7.63 -15.71 23.55
CA TYR A 327 8.24 -15.18 22.33
C TYR A 327 9.76 -15.14 22.48
N PRO A 328 10.51 -16.06 21.85
CA PRO A 328 11.98 -16.17 22.01
C PRO A 328 12.72 -14.87 21.67
N THR A 329 12.25 -14.15 20.65
CA THR A 329 12.84 -12.87 20.21
C THR A 329 12.55 -11.69 21.15
N LEU A 330 11.66 -11.85 22.13
CA LEU A 330 11.36 -10.86 23.15
C LEU A 330 11.98 -11.22 24.51
N THR A 331 12.10 -12.51 24.83
CA THR A 331 12.72 -12.97 26.08
C THR A 331 14.19 -12.65 26.19
N GLU A 332 14.90 -12.63 25.05
CA GLU A 332 16.34 -12.34 25.00
C GLU A 332 16.63 -10.83 24.95
N LEU A 333 15.61 -9.98 24.82
CA LEU A 333 15.76 -8.56 24.51
C LEU A 333 15.84 -7.70 25.78
N SER A 334 16.88 -6.89 25.93
CA SER A 334 16.96 -5.90 27.01
C SER A 334 16.10 -4.65 26.73
N ILE A 335 15.71 -3.93 27.79
CA ILE A 335 14.97 -2.65 27.67
C ILE A 335 15.77 -1.62 26.85
N SER A 336 17.10 -1.58 27.01
CA SER A 336 17.98 -0.70 26.25
C SER A 336 18.02 -1.02 24.76
N GLU A 337 18.05 -2.32 24.39
CA GLU A 337 18.01 -2.74 22.99
C GLU A 337 16.65 -2.49 22.37
N LEU A 338 15.56 -2.71 23.13
CA LEU A 338 14.20 -2.38 22.70
C LEU A 338 14.08 -0.87 22.42
N SER A 339 14.57 -0.03 23.33
CA SER A 339 14.53 1.43 23.18
C SER A 339 15.38 1.89 21.98
N SER A 340 16.60 1.38 21.85
CA SER A 340 17.50 1.72 20.75
C SER A 340 16.89 1.34 19.40
N SER A 341 16.40 0.09 19.27
CA SER A 341 15.75 -0.41 18.06
C SER A 341 14.47 0.36 17.71
N THR A 342 13.71 0.77 18.73
CA THR A 342 12.52 1.60 18.56
C THR A 342 12.89 2.97 18.02
N LEU A 343 13.89 3.62 18.59
CA LEU A 343 14.37 4.93 18.12
C LEU A 343 14.87 4.85 16.68
N THR A 344 15.58 3.77 16.31
CA THR A 344 16.02 3.58 14.93
C THR A 344 14.82 3.53 13.98
N VAL A 345 13.79 2.73 14.28
CA VAL A 345 12.58 2.65 13.44
C VAL A 345 11.80 3.95 13.37
N LEU A 346 11.67 4.68 14.48
CA LEU A 346 11.07 6.01 14.46
C LEU A 346 11.88 6.99 13.60
N ALA A 347 13.21 6.89 13.60
CA ALA A 347 14.06 7.69 12.72
C ALA A 347 13.81 7.36 11.23
N TYR A 348 13.73 6.09 10.84
CA TYR A 348 13.36 5.72 9.45
C TYR A 348 11.97 6.26 9.10
N SER A 349 10.97 6.02 9.94
CA SER A 349 9.61 6.51 9.67
C SER A 349 9.53 8.03 9.59
N SER A 350 10.43 8.76 10.26
CA SER A 350 10.53 10.21 10.13
C SER A 350 11.09 10.64 8.76
N LEU A 351 12.04 9.87 8.20
CA LEU A 351 12.55 10.10 6.85
C LEU A 351 11.48 9.79 5.79
N GLU A 352 10.76 8.67 5.96
CA GLU A 352 9.63 8.32 5.10
C GLU A 352 8.49 9.35 5.20
N PHE A 353 8.33 9.98 6.37
CA PHE A 353 7.33 11.04 6.51
C PHE A 353 7.73 12.28 5.69
N VAL A 354 9.02 12.57 5.56
CA VAL A 354 9.51 13.67 4.72
C VAL A 354 9.28 13.38 3.25
N SER A 355 9.57 12.17 2.76
CA SER A 355 9.26 11.75 1.38
C SER A 355 7.76 11.79 1.12
N PHE A 356 6.93 11.29 2.03
CA PHE A 356 5.47 11.37 1.93
C PHE A 356 4.97 12.81 1.79
N VAL A 357 5.43 13.73 2.64
CA VAL A 357 5.06 15.15 2.57
C VAL A 357 5.54 15.79 1.27
N PHE A 358 6.76 15.49 0.82
CA PHE A 358 7.28 15.96 -0.46
C PHE A 358 6.42 15.49 -1.63
N SER A 359 6.07 14.20 -1.64
CA SER A 359 5.17 13.58 -2.60
C SER A 359 3.83 14.30 -2.68
N ILE A 360 3.20 14.58 -1.54
CA ILE A 360 1.95 15.34 -1.48
C ILE A 360 2.11 16.74 -2.10
N ILE A 361 3.21 17.45 -1.78
CA ILE A 361 3.46 18.79 -2.31
C ILE A 361 3.63 18.76 -3.83
N VAL A 362 4.45 17.83 -4.34
CA VAL A 362 4.70 17.68 -5.78
C VAL A 362 3.42 17.31 -6.52
N MET A 363 2.69 16.29 -6.04
CA MET A 363 1.44 15.86 -6.66
C MET A 363 0.35 16.92 -6.59
N LYS A 364 0.25 17.67 -5.49
CA LYS A 364 -0.72 18.78 -5.38
C LYS A 364 -0.40 19.91 -6.36
N ARG A 365 0.88 20.27 -6.50
CA ARG A 365 1.33 21.30 -7.45
C ARG A 365 1.19 20.85 -8.90
N ALA A 366 1.41 19.57 -9.17
CA ALA A 366 1.20 18.99 -10.48
C ALA A 366 -0.31 18.94 -10.78
N LEU A 367 -1.08 18.17 -10.02
CA LEU A 367 -2.42 17.75 -10.42
C LEU A 367 -3.55 18.71 -10.00
N GLY A 368 -3.25 19.73 -9.19
CA GLY A 368 -4.25 20.72 -8.79
C GLY A 368 -5.36 20.18 -7.88
N PHE A 369 -5.26 18.94 -7.39
CA PHE A 369 -6.12 18.40 -6.34
C PHE A 369 -5.28 17.98 -5.13
N ASN A 370 -5.93 17.81 -3.98
CA ASN A 370 -5.27 17.46 -2.74
C ASN A 370 -5.10 15.93 -2.61
N PRO A 371 -3.87 15.37 -2.71
CA PRO A 371 -3.68 13.92 -2.65
C PRO A 371 -4.08 13.30 -1.30
N LEU A 372 -4.10 14.10 -0.22
CA LEU A 372 -4.60 13.66 1.08
C LEU A 372 -6.10 13.35 1.06
N GLU A 373 -6.89 14.01 0.22
CA GLU A 373 -8.32 13.68 0.05
C GLU A 373 -8.48 12.33 -0.63
N GLN A 374 -7.63 12.02 -1.61
CA GLN A 374 -7.60 10.73 -2.27
C GLN A 374 -7.17 9.61 -1.30
N LEU A 375 -6.18 9.88 -0.44
CA LEU A 375 -5.78 8.93 0.60
C LEU A 375 -6.92 8.70 1.62
N GLY A 376 -7.51 9.77 2.15
CA GLY A 376 -8.63 9.65 3.07
C GLY A 376 -9.83 8.93 2.45
N PHE A 377 -10.11 9.19 1.18
CA PHE A 377 -11.14 8.49 0.40
C PHE A 377 -10.91 6.98 0.40
N VAL A 378 -9.69 6.51 0.10
CA VAL A 378 -9.35 5.08 0.12
C VAL A 378 -9.52 4.50 1.52
N LEU A 379 -8.96 5.16 2.53
CA LEU A 379 -8.99 4.67 3.91
C LEU A 379 -10.41 4.57 4.49
N GLU A 380 -11.32 5.47 4.12
CA GLU A 380 -12.72 5.40 4.56
C GLU A 380 -13.56 4.44 3.70
N THR A 381 -13.49 4.54 2.36
CA THR A 381 -14.36 3.75 1.48
C THR A 381 -13.99 2.27 1.45
N GLN A 382 -12.71 1.97 1.64
CA GLN A 382 -12.20 0.60 1.67
C GLN A 382 -11.76 0.19 3.08
N ALA A 383 -12.25 0.86 4.14
CA ALA A 383 -11.86 0.61 5.53
C ALA A 383 -11.87 -0.87 5.93
N ASN A 384 -12.90 -1.63 5.52
CA ASN A 384 -12.99 -3.07 5.81
C ASN A 384 -11.79 -3.83 5.23
N SER A 385 -11.44 -3.55 3.98
CA SER A 385 -10.35 -4.18 3.23
C SER A 385 -8.98 -3.73 3.76
N VAL A 386 -8.83 -2.43 4.01
CA VAL A 386 -7.66 -1.79 4.60
C VAL A 386 -7.37 -2.29 6.01
N GLN A 387 -8.38 -2.61 6.83
CA GLN A 387 -8.17 -3.12 8.18
C GLN A 387 -7.97 -4.63 8.22
N THR A 388 -8.78 -5.38 7.48
CA THR A 388 -8.81 -6.84 7.54
C THR A 388 -7.51 -7.48 7.06
N LYS A 389 -6.88 -6.93 6.01
CA LYS A 389 -5.63 -7.49 5.47
C LYS A 389 -4.45 -7.30 6.44
N PRO A 390 -4.17 -6.08 6.96
CA PRO A 390 -3.20 -5.92 8.01
C PRO A 390 -3.49 -6.79 9.22
N ILE A 391 -4.72 -6.82 9.74
CA ILE A 391 -5.06 -7.67 10.88
C ILE A 391 -4.70 -9.13 10.60
N GLY A 392 -5.09 -9.67 9.45
CA GLY A 392 -4.79 -11.05 9.08
C GLY A 392 -3.30 -11.34 8.99
N ILE A 393 -2.55 -10.51 8.25
CA ILE A 393 -1.11 -10.68 8.07
C ILE A 393 -0.36 -10.47 9.38
N PHE A 394 -0.72 -9.43 10.12
CA PHE A 394 -0.09 -9.04 11.37
C PHE A 394 -0.27 -10.13 12.41
N ILE A 395 -1.49 -10.61 12.61
CA ILE A 395 -1.76 -11.76 13.48
C ILE A 395 -0.97 -12.98 13.02
N TYR A 396 -1.00 -13.30 11.73
CA TYR A 396 -0.28 -14.47 11.23
C TYR A 396 1.21 -14.37 11.56
N VAL A 397 1.82 -13.22 11.27
CA VAL A 397 3.26 -13.02 11.50
C VAL A 397 3.59 -12.98 12.98
N THR A 398 2.76 -12.35 13.82
CA THR A 398 3.05 -12.28 15.24
C THR A 398 2.83 -13.61 15.93
N GLN A 399 1.95 -14.49 15.44
CA GLN A 399 1.84 -15.83 16.00
C GLN A 399 3.04 -16.70 15.64
N MET A 400 3.69 -16.52 14.48
CA MET A 400 4.75 -17.42 14.00
C MET A 400 5.91 -17.66 14.97
N PRO A 401 6.46 -16.65 15.68
CA PRO A 401 7.52 -16.85 16.66
C PRO A 401 7.09 -17.51 17.97
N LEU A 402 5.80 -17.77 18.17
CA LEU A 402 5.29 -18.31 19.43
C LEU A 402 5.76 -19.77 19.60
N VAL A 403 6.33 -20.10 20.76
CA VAL A 403 6.85 -21.46 21.03
C VAL A 403 5.78 -22.55 20.89
N HIS A 404 4.50 -22.23 21.11
CA HIS A 404 3.37 -23.16 20.94
C HIS A 404 3.17 -23.66 19.51
N LEU A 405 3.68 -22.95 18.49
CA LEU A 405 3.66 -23.42 17.10
C LEU A 405 4.80 -24.38 16.79
N GLY A 406 5.85 -24.43 17.62
CA GLY A 406 7.02 -25.30 17.41
C GLY A 406 7.85 -24.96 16.16
N ALA A 407 7.65 -23.78 15.57
CA ALA A 407 8.38 -23.35 14.39
C ALA A 407 9.73 -22.74 14.78
N ASP A 408 10.83 -23.48 14.56
CA ASP A 408 12.19 -22.96 14.68
C ASP A 408 12.77 -22.63 13.29
N PHE A 409 12.86 -21.33 13.00
CA PHE A 409 13.41 -20.79 11.75
C PHE A 409 14.92 -20.55 11.81
N SER A 410 15.59 -20.87 12.92
CA SER A 410 17.04 -20.76 13.03
C SER A 410 17.78 -21.80 12.18
N PHE A 411 17.09 -22.87 11.80
CA PHE A 411 17.67 -24.07 11.17
C PHE A 411 18.85 -24.65 11.98
N LYS A 412 18.91 -24.41 13.30
CA LYS A 412 19.92 -24.96 14.21
C LYS A 412 19.29 -26.04 15.09
N PHE A 413 18.87 -27.12 14.46
CA PHE A 413 18.22 -28.20 15.19
C PHE A 413 19.23 -29.01 16.02
N VAL A 414 18.86 -29.29 17.27
CA VAL A 414 19.67 -30.10 18.21
C VAL A 414 20.08 -31.44 17.59
N TRP A 415 19.16 -32.10 16.87
CA TRP A 415 19.41 -33.40 16.22
C TRP A 415 20.35 -33.32 15.00
N MET A 416 20.63 -32.13 14.45
CA MET A 416 21.66 -31.96 13.41
C MET A 416 23.07 -31.81 13.98
N GLN A 417 23.19 -31.46 15.26
CA GLN A 417 24.48 -31.37 15.96
C GLN A 417 24.96 -32.73 16.50
N ASP A 418 24.08 -33.72 16.54
CA ASP A 418 24.32 -35.03 17.16
C ASP A 418 24.97 -36.08 16.23
N ASN A 419 25.45 -35.68 15.05
CA ASN A 419 26.07 -36.61 14.08
C ASN A 419 27.56 -36.92 14.33
N SER A 420 28.05 -36.77 15.57
CA SER A 420 29.41 -37.16 15.95
C SER A 420 29.49 -38.27 16.99
N THR A 421 28.51 -39.18 17.01
CA THR A 421 28.67 -40.51 17.63
C THR A 421 27.79 -41.55 16.95
N HIS A 422 28.25 -42.08 15.81
CA HIS A 422 28.02 -43.47 15.42
C HIS A 422 29.10 -43.97 14.49
#